data_AF-A0A0S8G270-F1
#
_entry.id   AF-A0A0S8G270-F1
#
_cell.length_a   1.000
_cell.length_b   1.000
_cell.length_c   1.000
_cell.angle_alpha   90.00
_cell.angle_beta   90.00
_cell.angle_gamma   90.00
#
_symmetry.space_group_name_H-M   'P 1'
#
loop_
_entity.id
_entity.type
_entity.pdbx_description
1 polymer ?
#
loop_
_entity_poly.entity_id
_entity_poly.type
_entity_poly.pdbx_seq_one_letter_code
_entity_poly.pdbx_strand_id
1 'polypeptide(L)'
;MRRTLLVLILIAGPFIANAAQVYIWNYDQLDTFYDSQIGTTIDCVYWLEQTLSDNGHTVQTGTTLPADLSSYDVVFVTLGWYRT
;
A
#
# COMPACT_ATOMS: atom_id res chain seq x y z
N MET A 1 37.34 -10.70 6.73
CA MET A 1 36.32 -10.62 5.64
C MET A 1 35.08 -11.47 5.91
N ARG A 2 35.14 -12.81 6.08
CA ARG A 2 33.94 -13.65 6.29
C ARG A 2 33.07 -13.29 7.51
N ARG A 3 33.68 -12.94 8.65
CA ARG A 3 32.96 -12.54 9.87
C ARG A 3 32.29 -11.17 9.75
N THR A 4 32.94 -10.23 9.05
CA THR A 4 32.42 -8.88 8.79
C THR A 4 31.19 -8.90 7.89
N LEU A 5 31.16 -9.79 6.88
CA LEU A 5 30.02 -9.98 5.98
C LEU A 5 28.79 -10.52 6.73
N LEU A 6 28.98 -11.48 7.63
CA LEU A 6 27.90 -12.06 8.44
C LEU A 6 27.25 -11.03 9.37
N VAL A 7 28.05 -10.14 9.98
CA VAL A 7 27.54 -9.06 10.84
C VAL A 7 26.75 -8.03 10.03
N LEU A 8 27.21 -7.69 8.83
CA LEU A 8 26.48 -6.80 7.90
C LEU A 8 25.12 -7.38 7.50
N ILE A 9 25.04 -8.68 7.22
CA ILE A 9 23.78 -9.37 6.90
C ILE A 9 22.86 -9.41 8.11
N LEU A 10 23.40 -9.66 9.31
CA LEU A 10 22.61 -9.71 10.55
C LEU A 10 22.00 -8.35 10.91
N ILE A 11 22.74 -7.27 10.67
CA ILE A 11 22.29 -5.90 10.93
C ILE A 11 21.32 -5.43 9.85
N ALA A 12 21.53 -5.77 8.58
CA ALA A 12 20.65 -5.39 7.47
C ALA A 12 19.34 -6.19 7.42
N GLY A 13 19.32 -7.42 7.92
CA GLY A 13 18.15 -8.32 7.91
C GLY A 13 16.85 -7.69 8.46
N PRO A 14 16.84 -7.08 9.66
CA PRO A 14 15.62 -6.46 10.20
C PRO A 14 15.15 -5.20 9.43
N PHE A 15 16.04 -4.54 8.66
CA PHE A 15 15.63 -3.41 7.80
C PHE A 15 14.94 -3.88 6.52
N ILE A 16 15.15 -5.12 6.08
CA ILE A 16 14.57 -5.67 4.85
C ILE A 16 13.22 -6.36 5.13
N ALA A 17 12.89 -6.64 6.39
CA ALA A 17 11.85 -7.61 6.75
C ALA A 17 10.50 -7.04 7.23
N ASN A 18 10.27 -5.73 7.23
CA ASN A 18 9.02 -5.15 7.73
C ASN A 18 8.06 -4.69 6.61
N ALA A 19 7.95 -5.47 5.54
CA ALA A 19 6.92 -5.27 4.53
C ALA A 19 5.58 -5.81 5.07
N ALA A 20 4.69 -4.93 5.55
CA ALA A 20 3.32 -5.30 5.87
C ALA A 20 2.56 -5.74 4.60
N GLN A 21 1.69 -6.73 4.74
CA GLN A 21 0.67 -7.08 3.75
C GLN A 21 -0.54 -6.17 3.94
N VAL A 22 -0.77 -5.25 3.00
CA VAL A 22 -1.79 -4.22 3.10
C VAL A 22 -2.89 -4.47 2.08
N TYR A 23 -4.14 -4.44 2.54
CA TYR A 23 -5.29 -4.42 1.64
C TYR A 23 -5.89 -3.01 1.58
N ILE A 24 -6.19 -2.50 0.39
CA ILE A 24 -6.94 -1.26 0.20
C ILE A 24 -8.28 -1.61 -0.45
N TRP A 25 -9.36 -1.34 0.26
CA TRP A 25 -10.70 -1.43 -0.30
C TRP A 25 -11.11 -0.09 -0.92
N ASN A 26 -11.07 -0.03 -2.25
CA ASN A 26 -11.61 1.10 -3.01
C ASN A 26 -13.13 0.96 -3.14
N TYR A 27 -13.86 1.45 -2.14
CA TYR A 27 -15.31 1.31 -2.10
C TYR A 27 -16.01 2.07 -3.24
N ASP A 28 -15.49 3.24 -3.61
CA ASP A 28 -16.11 4.13 -4.57
C ASP A 28 -15.11 4.55 -5.67
N GLN A 29 -14.97 3.67 -6.67
CA GLN A 29 -14.02 3.86 -7.78
C GLN A 29 -14.35 5.05 -8.68
N LEU A 30 -15.56 5.59 -8.60
CA LEU A 30 -15.97 6.73 -9.41
C LEU A 30 -15.55 8.06 -8.77
N ASP A 31 -15.08 8.03 -7.53
CA ASP A 31 -14.55 9.20 -6.87
C ASP A 31 -13.11 9.46 -7.33
N THR A 32 -13.01 10.36 -8.29
CA THR A 32 -11.77 10.65 -9.01
C THR A 32 -11.55 12.15 -9.10
N PHE A 33 -10.28 12.55 -9.14
CA PHE A 33 -9.88 13.95 -9.20
C PHE A 33 -8.62 14.11 -10.06
N TYR A 34 -8.46 15.29 -10.65
CA TYR A 34 -7.29 15.60 -11.47
C TYR A 34 -6.08 15.88 -10.57
N ASP A 35 -4.99 15.16 -10.82
CA ASP A 35 -3.69 15.39 -10.21
C ASP A 35 -2.77 16.09 -11.21
N SER A 36 -2.33 17.30 -10.87
CA SER A 36 -1.46 18.11 -11.73
C SER A 36 0.00 17.64 -11.75
N GLN A 37 0.46 16.89 -10.75
CA GLN A 37 1.84 16.38 -10.70
C GLN A 37 2.03 15.23 -11.68
N ILE A 38 1.00 14.38 -11.82
CA ILE A 38 1.00 13.23 -12.75
C ILE A 38 0.41 13.65 -14.11
N GLY A 39 -0.38 14.73 -14.13
CA GLY A 39 -0.98 15.27 -15.33
C GLY A 39 -2.21 14.50 -15.80
N THR A 40 -2.88 13.76 -14.92
CA THR A 40 -4.04 12.90 -15.24
C THR A 40 -5.05 12.86 -14.10
N THR A 41 -6.22 12.29 -14.35
CA THR A 41 -7.20 11.95 -13.32
C THR A 41 -6.80 10.66 -12.62
N ILE A 42 -6.83 10.68 -11.29
CA ILE A 42 -6.55 9.55 -10.40
C ILE A 42 -7.76 9.31 -9.47
N ASP A 43 -7.82 8.13 -8.86
CA ASP A 43 -8.81 7.80 -7.84
C ASP A 43 -8.24 8.01 -6.42
N CYS A 44 -9.08 7.78 -5.41
CA CYS A 44 -8.72 7.97 -4.01
C CYS A 44 -7.62 7.03 -3.50
N VAL A 45 -7.36 5.90 -4.19
CA VAL A 45 -6.38 4.90 -3.71
C VAL A 45 -4.99 5.13 -4.27
N TYR A 46 -4.86 5.82 -5.40
CA TYR A 46 -3.58 6.02 -6.09
C TYR A 46 -2.42 6.41 -5.16
N TRP A 47 -2.57 7.50 -4.39
CA TRP A 47 -1.49 7.97 -3.52
C TRP A 47 -1.28 7.09 -2.29
N LEU A 48 -2.31 6.35 -1.83
CA LEU A 48 -2.13 5.33 -0.80
C LEU A 48 -1.24 4.19 -1.34
N GLU A 49 -1.57 3.66 -2.52
CA GLU A 49 -0.79 2.59 -3.17
C GLU A 49 0.67 3.00 -3.36
N GLN A 50 0.88 4.20 -3.91
CA GLN A 50 2.22 4.73 -4.16
C GLN A 50 3.00 4.90 -2.86
N THR A 51 2.39 5.52 -1.84
CA THR A 51 3.06 5.75 -0.54
C THR A 51 3.41 4.43 0.14
N LEU A 52 2.49 3.47 0.17
CA LEU A 52 2.73 2.17 0.82
C LEU A 52 3.79 1.36 0.08
N SER A 53 3.77 1.38 -1.24
CA SER A 53 4.77 0.71 -2.08
C SER A 53 6.16 1.34 -1.91
N ASP A 54 6.23 2.68 -1.87
CA ASP A 54 7.50 3.41 -1.65
C ASP A 54 8.09 3.17 -0.26
N ASN A 55 7.27 2.82 0.73
CA ASN A 55 7.71 2.41 2.06
C ASN A 55 7.98 0.90 2.18
N GLY A 56 7.96 0.17 1.06
CA GLY A 56 8.34 -1.25 1.01
C GLY A 56 7.25 -2.21 1.47
N HIS A 57 5.99 -1.79 1.53
CA HIS A 57 4.87 -2.68 1.83
C HIS A 57 4.37 -3.40 0.58
N THR A 58 3.76 -4.57 0.78
CA THR A 58 3.04 -5.26 -0.29
C THR A 58 1.59 -4.80 -0.26
N VAL A 59 1.10 -4.28 -1.38
CA VAL A 59 -0.23 -3.68 -1.46
C VAL A 59 -1.10 -4.50 -2.41
N GLN A 60 -2.31 -4.83 -1.95
CA GLN A 60 -3.37 -5.36 -2.79
C GLN A 60 -4.58 -4.44 -2.70
N THR A 61 -5.05 -3.98 -3.85
CA THR A 61 -6.25 -3.13 -3.94
C THR A 61 -7.39 -3.91 -4.57
N GLY A 62 -8.59 -3.72 -4.06
CA GLY A 62 -9.80 -4.28 -4.66
C GLY A 62 -11.03 -3.43 -4.46
N THR A 63 -12.06 -3.75 -5.22
CA THR A 63 -13.34 -3.01 -5.28
C THR A 63 -14.42 -3.67 -4.43
N THR A 64 -14.19 -4.92 -4.04
CA THR A 64 -15.04 -5.71 -3.15
C THR A 64 -14.25 -6.11 -1.92
N LEU A 65 -14.86 -6.00 -0.74
CA LEU A 65 -14.21 -6.43 0.50
C LEU A 65 -14.15 -7.98 0.55
N PRO A 66 -12.97 -8.60 0.69
CA PRO A 66 -12.86 -10.04 0.86
C PRO A 66 -13.54 -10.52 2.15
N ALA A 67 -14.10 -11.73 2.11
CA ALA A 67 -14.71 -12.34 3.30
C ALA A 67 -13.66 -12.74 4.36
N ASP A 68 -12.42 -12.99 3.93
CA ASP A 68 -11.28 -13.29 4.79
C ASP A 68 -10.21 -12.21 4.63
N LEU A 69 -9.82 -11.61 5.76
CA LEU A 69 -8.82 -10.55 5.84
C LEU A 69 -7.59 -10.99 6.64
N SER A 70 -7.53 -12.25 7.09
CA SER A 70 -6.48 -12.76 7.98
C SER A 70 -5.08 -12.76 7.37
N SER A 71 -4.99 -12.67 6.04
CA SER A 71 -3.72 -12.55 5.31
C SER A 71 -3.13 -11.14 5.29
N TYR A 72 -3.86 -10.13 5.75
CA TYR A 72 -3.42 -8.74 5.74
C TYR A 72 -3.14 -8.25 7.15
N ASP A 73 -2.03 -7.53 7.30
CA ASP A 73 -1.64 -6.87 8.55
C ASP A 73 -2.44 -5.58 8.78
N VAL A 74 -2.81 -4.90 7.69
CA VAL A 74 -3.55 -3.62 7.70
C VAL A 74 -4.57 -3.60 6.57
N VAL A 75 -5.75 -3.04 6.85
CA VAL A 75 -6.80 -2.79 5.86
C VAL A 75 -7.17 -1.31 5.84
N PHE A 76 -7.01 -0.66 4.70
CA PHE A 76 -7.53 0.69 4.43
C PHE A 76 -8.87 0.60 3.72
N VAL A 77 -9.78 1.51 4.07
CA VAL A 77 -11.06 1.67 3.40
C VAL A 77 -11.14 3.09 2.88
N THR A 78 -11.20 3.28 1.57
CA THR A 78 -11.41 4.59 0.96
C THR A 78 -12.88 4.75 0.61
N LEU A 79 -13.53 5.66 1.31
CA LEU A 79 -14.90 6.05 1.03
C LEU A 79 -14.86 7.29 0.14
N GLY A 80 -15.65 7.27 -0.93
CA GLY A 80 -15.75 8.41 -1.82
C GLY A 80 -16.46 9.59 -1.17
N TRP A 81 -16.38 10.75 -1.82
CA TRP A 81 -17.12 11.93 -1.42
C TRP A 81 -18.61 11.74 -1.68
N TYR A 82 -19.44 12.31 -0.79
CA TYR A 82 -20.88 12.30 -1.01
C TYR A 82 -21.22 13.07 -2.30
N ARG A 83 -21.93 12.39 -3.22
CA ARG A 83 -22.43 12.96 -4.48
C ARG A 83 -23.97 12.89 -4.47
N THR A 84 -24.62 14.06 -4.53
CA THR A 84 -26.09 14.23 -4.64
C THR A 84 -26.58 14.08 -6.06
#